data_AF-A0A3N5HE86-F1
#
_entry.id   AF-A0A3N5HE86-F1
#
_cell.length_a   1.000
_cell.length_b   1.000
_cell.length_c   1.000
_cell.angle_alpha   90.00
_cell.angle_beta   90.00
_cell.angle_gamma   90.00
#
_symmetry.space_group_name_H-M   'P 1'
#
loop_
_entity.id
_entity.type
_entity.pdbx_description
1 polymer ?
#
loop_
_entity_poly.entity_id
_entity_poly.type
_entity_poly.pdbx_seq_one_letter_code
_entity_poly.pdbx_strand_id
1 'polypeptide(L)'
;MQLRIERRMVLKIPWGLVGVTLAIALLGIWNLASASRPPHTPLWARQLLNLGVGLSAGVLIGLMDYRFIQRMAWPIYAANAAALMALKFIGHRAKGEGSWIVLGPLRVEPAEFMKLALIIALARFFHDDYREGEAPYG
;
A
#
# COMPACT_ATOMS: atom_id res chain seq x y z
N MET A 1 -23.85 1.20 -4.32
CA MET A 1 -22.73 0.74 -3.48
C MET A 1 -23.17 0.85 -2.03
N GLN A 2 -23.80 -0.18 -1.47
CA GLN A 2 -24.24 -0.17 -0.07
C GLN A 2 -23.08 -0.67 0.80
N LEU A 3 -22.39 0.23 1.49
CA LEU A 3 -21.37 -0.10 2.48
C LEU A 3 -22.05 -0.67 3.73
N ARG A 4 -22.43 -1.95 3.70
CA ARG A 4 -22.97 -2.64 4.86
C ARG A 4 -21.81 -3.29 5.62
N ILE A 5 -21.22 -2.54 6.56
CA ILE A 5 -20.20 -3.07 7.47
C ILE A 5 -20.90 -4.02 8.44
N GLU A 6 -20.90 -5.31 8.12
CA GLU A 6 -21.41 -6.31 9.05
C GLU A 6 -20.41 -6.48 10.19
N ARG A 7 -20.88 -6.44 11.45
CA ARG A 7 -20.06 -6.71 12.65
C ARG A 7 -19.23 -8.01 12.55
N ARG A 8 -19.69 -8.96 11.73
CA ARG A 8 -19.03 -10.25 11.45
C ARG A 8 -17.72 -10.10 10.66
N MET A 9 -17.55 -9.06 9.83
CA MET A 9 -16.30 -8.82 9.09
C MET A 9 -15.20 -8.29 10.01
N VAL A 10 -15.55 -7.37 10.91
CA VAL A 10 -14.62 -6.78 11.88
C VAL A 10 -14.04 -7.83 12.84
N LEU A 11 -14.84 -8.85 13.19
CA LEU A 11 -14.40 -9.98 14.02
C LEU A 11 -13.45 -10.95 13.31
N LYS A 12 -13.41 -10.96 11.97
CA LYS A 12 -12.50 -11.81 11.18
C LYS A 12 -11.13 -11.17 10.96
N ILE A 13 -10.97 -9.90 11.31
CA ILE A 13 -9.68 -9.23 11.21
C ILE A 13 -8.73 -9.87 12.23
N PRO A 14 -7.50 -10.26 11.84
CA PRO A 14 -6.51 -10.78 12.77
C PRO A 14 -5.96 -9.63 13.65
N TRP A 15 -6.71 -9.28 14.70
CA TRP A 15 -6.38 -8.19 15.62
C TRP A 15 -4.99 -8.31 16.25
N GLY A 16 -4.51 -9.54 16.44
CA GLY A 16 -3.14 -9.80 16.88
C GLY A 16 -2.09 -9.25 15.91
N LEU A 17 -2.26 -9.45 14.60
CA LEU A 17 -1.35 -8.90 13.57
C LEU A 17 -1.38 -7.37 13.58
N VAL A 18 -2.58 -6.79 13.62
CA VAL A 18 -2.75 -5.33 13.69
C VAL A 18 -2.05 -4.76 14.93
N GLY A 19 -2.24 -5.39 16.10
CA GLY A 19 -1.61 -4.99 17.35
C GLY A 19 -0.08 -5.05 17.30
N VAL A 20 0.49 -6.14 16.77
CA VAL A 20 1.94 -6.29 16.62
C VAL A 20 2.51 -5.26 15.64
N THR A 21 1.87 -5.04 14.49
CA THR A 21 2.31 -4.03 13.53
C THR A 21 2.27 -2.61 14.13
N LEU A 22 1.21 -2.27 14.86
CA LEU A 22 1.11 -0.99 15.57
C LEU A 22 2.19 -0.84 16.65
N ALA A 23 2.47 -1.90 17.42
CA ALA A 23 3.51 -1.89 18.43
C ALA A 23 4.88 -1.61 17.81
N ILE A 24 5.23 -2.30 16.72
CA ILE A 24 6.49 -2.08 16.00
C ILE A 24 6.57 -0.65 15.45
N ALA A 25 5.48 -0.14 14.86
CA ALA A 25 5.45 1.22 14.32
C ALA A 25 5.64 2.29 15.42
N LEU A 26 4.95 2.14 16.57
CA LEU A 26 5.07 3.06 17.70
C LEU A 26 6.45 3.00 18.35
N LEU A 27 7.04 1.81 18.49
CA LEU A 27 8.42 1.66 18.95
C LEU A 27 9.41 2.33 18.01
N GLY A 28 9.19 2.23 16.69
CA GLY A 28 9.98 2.94 15.69
C GLY A 28 9.89 4.46 15.82
N ILE A 29 8.68 4.99 16.03
CA ILE A 29 8.46 6.42 16.26
C ILE A 29 9.10 6.88 17.57
N TRP A 30 8.99 6.09 18.64
CA TRP A 30 9.63 6.36 19.93
C TRP A 30 11.16 6.42 19.79
N ASN A 31 11.76 5.42 19.13
CA ASN A 31 13.19 5.40 18.86
C ASN A 31 13.62 6.61 18.04
N LEU A 32 12.84 6.98 17.03
CA LEU A 32 13.12 8.15 16.20
C LEU A 32 13.01 9.47 16.98
N ALA A 33 12.03 9.59 17.87
CA ALA A 33 11.88 10.75 18.75
C ALA A 33 13.05 10.89 19.74
N SER A 34 13.57 9.75 20.23
CA SER A 34 14.75 9.71 21.10
C SER A 34 16.05 10.05 20.36
N ALA A 35 16.24 9.51 19.16
CA ALA A 35 17.46 9.66 18.38
C ALA A 35 17.57 11.00 17.63
N SER A 36 16.44 11.61 17.27
CA SER A 36 16.42 12.83 16.45
C SER A 36 16.53 14.08 17.31
N ARG A 37 17.49 14.97 17.02
CA ARG A 37 17.58 16.34 17.57
C ARG A 37 17.45 17.41 16.47
N PRO A 38 16.29 17.59 15.81
CA PRO A 38 16.20 18.50 14.66
C PRO A 38 15.83 19.92 15.09
N PRO A 39 16.43 20.97 14.49
CA PRO A 39 16.15 22.37 14.82
C PRO A 39 14.87 22.97 14.19
N HIS A 40 14.25 22.35 13.18
CA HIS A 40 13.18 23.01 12.40
C HIS A 40 11.90 22.18 12.17
N THR A 41 11.93 20.84 12.25
CA THR A 41 10.70 20.01 12.22
C THR A 41 10.95 18.65 12.88
N PRO A 42 10.10 18.23 13.83
CA PRO A 42 10.24 16.91 14.43
C PRO A 42 9.93 15.81 13.40
N LEU A 43 10.95 15.02 13.05
CA LEU A 43 10.82 13.92 12.10
C LEU A 43 9.81 12.87 12.57
N TRP A 44 9.68 12.69 13.90
CA TRP A 44 8.69 11.83 14.52
C TRP A 44 7.25 12.28 14.24
N ALA A 45 6.99 13.60 14.16
CA ALA A 45 5.65 14.12 13.89
C ALA A 45 5.21 13.80 12.46
N ARG A 46 6.15 13.87 11.50
CA ARG A 46 5.91 13.42 10.13
C ARG A 46 5.63 11.92 10.06
N GLN A 47 6.37 11.10 10.81
CA GLN A 47 6.09 9.66 10.86
C GLN A 47 4.75 9.33 11.49
N LEU A 48 4.32 10.09 12.51
CA LEU A 48 3.00 9.93 13.10
C LEU A 48 1.88 10.28 12.11
N LEU A 49 2.05 11.36 11.34
CA LEU A 49 1.12 11.72 10.26
C LEU A 49 1.06 10.64 9.18
N ASN A 50 2.23 10.14 8.73
CA ASN A 50 2.30 9.06 7.74
C ASN A 50 1.63 7.78 8.24
N LEU A 51 1.81 7.43 9.52
CA LEU A 51 1.13 6.29 10.14
C LEU A 51 -0.39 6.49 10.12
N GLY A 52 -0.88 7.68 10.48
CA GLY A 52 -2.31 8.01 10.42
C GLY A 52 -2.89 7.91 9.01
N VAL A 53 -2.17 8.41 8.00
CA VAL A 53 -2.55 8.30 6.58
C VAL A 53 -2.60 6.84 6.14
N GLY A 54 -1.57 6.05 6.48
CA GLY A 54 -1.49 4.62 6.16
C GLY A 54 -2.60 3.80 6.79
N LEU A 55 -2.91 4.06 8.07
CA LEU A 55 -4.03 3.40 8.77
C LEU A 55 -5.38 3.76 8.13
N SER A 56 -5.58 5.03 7.81
CA SER A 56 -6.80 5.49 7.15
C SER A 56 -6.97 4.84 5.77
N ALA A 57 -5.89 4.79 4.97
CA ALA A 57 -5.88 4.11 3.68
C ALA A 57 -6.17 2.61 3.82
N GLY A 58 -5.57 1.94 4.82
CA GLY A 58 -5.82 0.52 5.11
C GLY A 58 -7.28 0.24 5.48
N VAL A 59 -7.89 1.09 6.31
CA VAL A 59 -9.33 0.99 6.63
C VAL A 59 -10.18 1.20 5.38
N LEU A 60 -9.91 2.24 4.58
CA LEU A 60 -10.66 2.50 3.36
C LEU A 60 -10.60 1.32 2.39
N ILE A 61 -9.41 0.74 2.15
CA ILE A 61 -9.23 -0.44 1.30
C ILE A 61 -9.95 -1.65 1.90
N GLY A 62 -9.88 -1.85 3.21
CA GLY A 62 -10.57 -2.95 3.90
C GLY A 62 -12.11 -2.85 3.85
N LEU A 63 -12.64 -1.66 3.60
CA LEU A 63 -14.07 -1.44 3.39
C LEU A 63 -14.51 -1.67 1.93
N MET A 64 -13.58 -1.78 0.98
CA MET A 64 -13.88 -2.03 -0.41
C MET A 64 -14.23 -3.51 -0.64
N ASP A 65 -15.19 -3.75 -1.53
CA ASP A 65 -15.53 -5.12 -1.94
C ASP A 65 -14.34 -5.74 -2.69
N TYR A 66 -13.90 -6.92 -2.24
CA TYR A 66 -12.84 -7.69 -2.88
C TYR A 66 -13.13 -7.94 -4.37
N ARG A 67 -14.41 -8.13 -4.77
CA ARG A 67 -14.80 -8.31 -6.18
C ARG A 67 -14.50 -7.09 -7.03
N PHE A 68 -14.65 -5.89 -6.46
CA PHE A 68 -14.29 -4.65 -7.14
C PHE A 68 -12.77 -4.56 -7.33
N ILE A 69 -11.99 -4.88 -6.30
CA ILE A 69 -10.52 -4.90 -6.36
C ILE A 69 -10.04 -5.90 -7.43
N GLN A 70 -10.60 -7.11 -7.45
CA GLN A 70 -10.30 -8.13 -8.45
C GLN A 70 -10.62 -7.64 -9.88
N ARG A 71 -11.80 -7.03 -10.10
CA ARG A 71 -12.16 -6.48 -11.42
C ARG A 71 -11.20 -5.38 -11.88
N MET A 72 -10.70 -4.58 -10.95
CA MET A 72 -9.76 -3.48 -11.18
C MET A 72 -8.29 -3.90 -11.24
N ALA A 73 -7.96 -5.17 -11.04
CA ALA A 73 -6.59 -5.68 -11.02
C ALA A 73 -5.75 -5.23 -12.24
N TRP A 74 -6.22 -5.51 -13.45
CA TRP A 74 -5.51 -5.14 -14.69
C TRP A 74 -5.43 -3.62 -14.90
N PRO A 75 -6.51 -2.83 -14.75
CA PRO A 75 -6.42 -1.38 -14.77
C PRO A 75 -5.42 -0.80 -13.76
N ILE A 76 -5.43 -1.28 -12.50
CA ILE A 76 -4.52 -0.83 -11.44
C ILE A 76 -3.08 -1.15 -11.83
N TYR A 77 -2.81 -2.36 -12.33
CA TYR A 77 -1.50 -2.75 -12.82
C TYR A 77 -1.01 -1.87 -13.98
N ALA A 78 -1.83 -1.70 -15.01
CA ALA A 78 -1.46 -0.93 -16.20
C ALA A 78 -1.21 0.56 -15.85
N ALA A 79 -2.04 1.14 -14.98
CA ALA A 79 -1.85 2.51 -14.49
C ALA A 79 -0.54 2.68 -13.73
N ASN A 80 -0.18 1.74 -12.84
CA ASN A 80 1.08 1.78 -12.10
C ASN A 80 2.30 1.55 -13.00
N ALA A 81 2.20 0.62 -13.96
CA ALA A 81 3.24 0.42 -14.95
C ALA A 81 3.47 1.67 -15.80
N ALA A 82 2.38 2.33 -16.23
CA ALA A 82 2.45 3.60 -16.95
C ALA A 82 3.08 4.71 -16.08
N ALA A 83 2.74 4.79 -14.80
CA ALA A 83 3.34 5.76 -13.87
C ALA A 83 4.86 5.54 -13.71
N LEU A 84 5.31 4.27 -13.62
CA LEU A 84 6.74 3.93 -13.57
C LEU A 84 7.46 4.29 -14.88
N MET A 85 6.83 4.03 -16.03
CA MET A 85 7.39 4.44 -17.32
C MET A 85 7.47 5.97 -17.44
N ALA A 86 6.43 6.69 -17.03
CA ALA A 86 6.39 8.15 -17.04
C ALA A 86 7.49 8.76 -16.16
N LEU A 87 7.81 8.10 -15.05
CA LEU A 87 8.88 8.53 -14.15
C LEU A 87 10.27 8.50 -14.80
N LYS A 88 10.51 7.63 -15.79
CA LYS A 88 11.75 7.64 -16.58
C LYS A 88 11.95 8.96 -17.33
N PHE A 89 10.86 9.66 -17.67
CA PHE A 89 10.87 10.92 -18.42
C PHE A 89 10.72 12.16 -17.53
N ILE A 90 9.93 12.07 -16.45
CA ILE A 90 9.53 13.22 -15.61
C ILE A 90 10.23 13.20 -14.24
N GLY A 91 10.78 12.06 -13.82
CA GLY A 91 11.31 11.85 -12.48
C GLY A 91 12.54 12.70 -12.19
N HIS A 92 12.47 13.47 -11.10
CA HIS A 92 13.65 14.08 -10.52
C HIS A 92 14.55 12.97 -9.99
N ARG A 93 15.71 12.76 -10.65
CA ARG A 93 16.75 11.84 -10.18
C ARG A 93 17.37 12.41 -8.90
N ALA A 94 16.71 12.22 -7.77
CA ALA A 94 17.35 12.40 -6.47
C ALA A 94 18.38 11.28 -6.32
N LYS A 95 19.62 11.54 -6.76
CA LYS A 95 20.82 10.71 -6.55
C LYS A 95 20.61 9.20 -6.78
N GLY A 96 20.67 8.77 -8.03
CA GLY A 96 20.93 7.37 -8.42
C GLY A 96 19.83 6.32 -8.21
N GLU A 97 18.99 6.46 -7.18
CA GLU A 97 18.09 5.36 -6.73
C GLU A 97 16.65 5.82 -6.47
N GLY A 98 16.41 7.13 -6.41
CA GLY A 98 15.10 7.66 -6.02
C GLY A 98 14.10 7.82 -7.16
N SER A 99 13.20 6.85 -7.32
CA SER A 99 12.02 6.93 -8.19
C SER A 99 10.85 7.70 -7.52
N TRP A 100 11.09 8.95 -7.09
CA TRP A 100 10.09 9.74 -6.36
C TRP A 100 9.35 10.74 -7.26
N ILE A 101 8.03 10.73 -7.16
CA ILE A 101 7.18 11.85 -7.61
C ILE A 101 7.01 12.79 -6.42
N VAL A 102 7.50 14.02 -6.55
CA VAL A 102 7.39 15.05 -5.51
C VAL A 102 6.20 15.96 -5.85
N LEU A 103 5.16 15.90 -5.04
CA LEU A 103 3.95 16.73 -5.13
C LEU A 103 3.89 17.63 -3.89
N GLY A 104 4.65 18.73 -3.90
CA GLY A 104 4.78 19.62 -2.75
C GLY A 104 5.33 18.89 -1.51
N PRO A 105 4.59 18.81 -0.38
CA PRO A 105 5.05 18.10 0.82
C PRO A 105 4.95 16.57 0.70
N LEU A 106 4.20 16.06 -0.29
CA LEU A 106 4.02 14.64 -0.53
C LEU A 106 5.12 14.11 -1.44
N ARG A 107 5.71 12.99 -1.02
CA ARG A 107 6.68 12.24 -1.82
C ARG A 107 6.07 10.87 -2.01
N VAL A 108 5.72 10.55 -3.25
CA VAL A 108 5.06 9.31 -3.63
C VAL A 108 6.04 8.49 -4.44
N GLU A 109 6.28 7.24 -4.04
CA GLU A 109 7.10 6.31 -4.79
C GLU A 109 6.18 5.34 -5.56
N PRO A 110 6.05 5.48 -6.89
CA PRO A 110 5.15 4.61 -7.67
C PRO A 110 5.51 3.12 -7.56
N ALA A 111 6.77 2.78 -7.27
CA ALA A 111 7.22 1.40 -7.11
C ALA A 111 6.58 0.70 -5.91
N GLU A 112 6.23 1.42 -4.84
CA GLU A 112 5.49 0.84 -3.71
C GLU A 112 4.09 0.39 -4.12
N PHE A 113 3.39 1.22 -4.91
CA PHE A 113 2.06 0.89 -5.44
C PHE A 113 2.12 -0.26 -6.45
N MET A 114 3.18 -0.32 -7.27
CA MET A 114 3.38 -1.40 -8.23
C MET A 114 3.51 -2.77 -7.56
N LYS A 115 4.15 -2.87 -6.38
CA LYS A 115 4.24 -4.14 -5.62
C LYS A 115 2.84 -4.67 -5.30
N LEU A 116 1.95 -3.82 -4.80
CA LEU A 116 0.56 -4.18 -4.50
C LEU A 116 -0.22 -4.51 -5.78
N ALA A 117 -0.08 -3.68 -6.82
CA ALA A 117 -0.75 -3.89 -8.10
C ALA A 117 -0.38 -5.23 -8.74
N LEU A 118 0.90 -5.61 -8.68
CA LEU A 118 1.39 -6.90 -9.17
C LEU A 118 0.81 -8.07 -8.37
N ILE A 119 0.77 -7.99 -7.04
CA ILE A 119 0.15 -9.03 -6.20
C ILE A 119 -1.32 -9.24 -6.60
N ILE A 120 -2.08 -8.16 -6.77
CA ILE A 120 -3.49 -8.22 -7.16
C ILE A 120 -3.65 -8.78 -8.58
N ALA A 121 -2.82 -8.36 -9.53
CA ALA A 121 -2.85 -8.84 -10.90
C ALA A 121 -2.52 -10.35 -11.00
N LEU A 122 -1.48 -10.80 -10.30
CA LEU A 122 -1.11 -12.22 -10.24
C LEU A 122 -2.19 -13.05 -9.54
N ALA A 123 -2.73 -12.57 -8.42
CA ALA A 123 -3.81 -13.25 -7.72
C ALA A 123 -5.03 -13.46 -8.64
N ARG A 124 -5.37 -12.46 -9.46
CA ARG A 124 -6.41 -12.60 -10.47
C ARG A 124 -6.01 -13.58 -11.58
N PHE A 125 -4.81 -13.44 -12.13
CA PHE A 125 -4.34 -14.30 -13.21
C PHE A 125 -4.43 -15.78 -12.83
N PHE A 126 -3.92 -16.16 -11.66
CA PHE A 126 -4.01 -17.54 -11.17
C PHE A 126 -5.43 -17.98 -10.79
N HIS A 127 -6.29 -17.05 -10.38
CA HIS A 127 -7.70 -17.36 -10.12
C HIS A 127 -8.46 -17.66 -11.41
N ASP A 128 -8.20 -16.90 -12.48
CA ASP A 128 -8.84 -17.07 -13.78
C ASP A 128 -8.28 -18.31 -14.53
N ASP A 129 -7.01 -18.68 -14.29
CA ASP A 129 -6.32 -19.85 -14.88
C ASP A 129 -6.74 -21.19 -14.24
N TYR A 130 -7.30 -21.16 -13.02
CA TYR A 130 -7.81 -22.35 -12.33
C TYR A 130 -9.13 -22.85 -12.98
N ARG A 131 -9.03 -23.41 -14.20
CA ARG A 131 -10.15 -24.07 -14.89
C ARG A 131 -10.35 -25.46 -14.28
N GLU A 132 -11.56 -25.72 -13.76
CA GLU A 132 -11.97 -27.04 -13.30
C GLU A 132 -11.85 -28.05 -14.46
N GLY A 133 -10.80 -28.87 -14.46
CA GLY A 133 -10.64 -30.00 -15.40
C GLY A 133 -9.24 -30.23 -15.98
N GLU A 134 -8.29 -29.32 -15.80
CA GLU A 134 -6.90 -29.53 -16.28
C GLU A 134 -5.94 -29.63 -15.08
N ALA A 135 -5.05 -30.63 -15.13
CA ALA A 135 -4.10 -30.90 -14.05
C ALA A 135 -3.20 -29.68 -13.81
N PRO A 136 -2.88 -29.30 -12.56
CA PRO A 136 -2.27 -27.99 -12.30
C PRO A 136 -0.88 -27.80 -12.88
N TYR A 137 -0.17 -28.85 -13.31
CA TYR A 137 1.07 -28.79 -14.09
C TYR A 137 1.30 -30.15 -14.74
N GLY A 138 1.34 -30.24 -16.07
CA GLY A 138 1.77 -31.45 -16.81
C GLY A 138 0.81 -32.63 -16.77
#